data_AF-A0A9P0BBG7-F1
#
_entry.id   AF-A0A9P0BBG7-F1
#
_cell.length_a   1.000
_cell.length_b   1.000
_cell.length_c   1.000
_cell.angle_alpha   90.00
_cell.angle_beta   90.00
_cell.angle_gamma   90.00
#
_symmetry.space_group_name_H-M   'P 1'
#
loop_
_entity.id
_entity.type
_entity.pdbx_description
1 polymer ?
#
loop_
_entity_poly.entity_id
_entity_poly.type
_entity_poly.pdbx_seq_one_letter_code
_entity_poly.pdbx_strand_id
1 'polypeptide(L)'
;MKCLIPSFLLFCIHVCFTCAKCDDCDNVVLFTPKDNNFNYSFIGIEANKFSFEVEATNDIHIGLFSTPSTDPPWYEFVIGGWGNAKSVIRKDKVLYPYLMDNDVVTSLTPGIVQTKIPNKMWVRFNKHTISAGFQGEDALISFRDVKPIPKITYVGFHVGFGSNGKWKINIPRVRDERR
;
A
#
# COMPACT_ATOMS: atom_id res chain seq x y z
N MET A 1 -14.88 -32.47 -31.19
CA MET A 1 -15.12 -33.16 -32.48
C MET A 1 -14.31 -32.45 -33.56
N LYS A 2 -13.85 -33.22 -34.55
CA LYS A 2 -12.83 -32.90 -35.57
C LYS A 2 -12.98 -31.49 -36.18
N CYS A 3 -11.86 -30.76 -36.26
CA CYS A 3 -11.74 -29.47 -36.91
C CYS A 3 -11.62 -29.68 -38.43
N LEU A 4 -12.57 -29.17 -39.20
CA LEU A 4 -12.54 -29.09 -40.67
C LEU A 4 -12.42 -27.61 -41.02
N ILE A 5 -11.31 -27.25 -41.66
CA ILE A 5 -11.04 -25.91 -42.21
C ILE A 5 -11.42 -25.96 -43.70
N PRO A 6 -12.18 -25.00 -44.25
CA PRO A 6 -12.04 -24.63 -45.64
C PRO A 6 -11.21 -23.35 -45.74
N SER A 7 -10.23 -23.42 -46.62
CA SER A 7 -9.35 -22.33 -47.03
C SER A 7 -10.15 -21.21 -47.70
N PHE A 8 -9.89 -19.96 -47.34
CA PHE A 8 -9.95 -18.87 -48.29
C PHE A 8 -8.93 -17.80 -47.89
N LEU A 9 -8.14 -17.40 -48.89
CA LEU A 9 -7.11 -16.39 -48.83
C LEU A 9 -7.65 -15.07 -48.26
N LEU A 10 -6.98 -14.51 -47.27
CA LEU A 10 -6.61 -13.09 -47.25
C LEU A 10 -5.59 -12.82 -46.15
N PHE A 11 -4.60 -11.99 -46.49
CA PHE A 11 -3.55 -11.41 -45.65
C PHE A 11 -3.85 -11.42 -44.15
N CYS A 12 -3.07 -12.16 -43.37
CA CYS A 12 -2.90 -11.83 -41.96
C CYS A 12 -1.41 -11.92 -41.63
N ILE A 13 -0.82 -10.74 -41.48
CA ILE A 13 0.49 -10.52 -40.86
C ILE A 13 0.56 -11.43 -39.63
N HIS A 14 1.65 -12.18 -39.53
CA HIS A 14 2.04 -12.93 -38.35
C HIS A 14 2.22 -11.94 -37.19
N VAL A 15 1.12 -11.52 -36.55
CA VAL A 15 1.19 -10.90 -35.24
C VAL A 15 1.35 -12.06 -34.27
N CYS A 16 2.61 -12.35 -34.01
CA CYS A 16 3.02 -13.11 -32.84
C CYS A 16 2.46 -12.38 -31.62
N PHE A 17 1.26 -12.76 -31.17
CA PHE A 17 0.74 -12.37 -29.87
C PHE A 17 1.56 -13.13 -28.83
N THR A 18 2.75 -12.62 -28.56
CA THR A 18 3.35 -12.82 -27.25
C THR A 18 2.35 -12.27 -26.25
N CYS A 19 1.73 -13.18 -25.49
CA CYS A 19 0.85 -12.83 -24.39
C CYS A 19 1.72 -12.23 -23.28
N ALA A 20 2.00 -10.93 -23.36
CA ALA A 20 2.47 -10.14 -22.24
C ALA A 20 1.24 -9.75 -21.39
N LYS A 21 0.79 -10.64 -20.51
CA LYS A 21 0.17 -10.23 -19.25
C LYS A 21 1.23 -9.40 -18.50
N CYS A 22 0.99 -8.28 -17.81
CA CYS A 22 -0.22 -7.63 -17.36
C CYS A 22 0.21 -6.40 -16.53
N ASP A 23 0.10 -5.17 -17.04
CA ASP A 23 0.26 -3.95 -16.23
C ASP A 23 -1.05 -3.19 -16.17
N ASP A 24 -2.07 -3.84 -15.59
CA ASP A 24 -3.35 -3.20 -15.30
C ASP A 24 -3.30 -2.59 -13.90
N CYS A 25 -2.45 -1.58 -13.74
CA CYS A 25 -2.24 -0.86 -12.49
C CYS A 25 -2.29 0.64 -12.73
N ASP A 26 -2.90 1.35 -11.78
CA ASP A 26 -2.82 2.81 -11.77
C ASP A 26 -1.55 3.20 -11.01
N ASN A 27 -0.68 3.96 -11.70
CA ASN A 27 0.54 4.51 -11.12
C ASN A 27 0.26 5.94 -10.66
N VAL A 28 0.33 6.17 -9.35
CA VAL A 28 0.09 7.48 -8.73
C VAL A 28 1.40 8.00 -8.15
N VAL A 29 1.75 9.24 -8.48
CA VAL A 29 2.90 9.94 -7.90
C VAL A 29 2.39 10.96 -6.90
N LEU A 30 2.87 10.91 -5.65
CA LEU A 30 2.49 11.83 -4.60
C LEU A 30 3.72 12.48 -3.95
N PHE A 31 3.53 13.69 -3.44
CA PHE A 31 4.48 14.37 -2.57
C PHE A 31 3.81 14.72 -1.25
N THR A 32 4.45 14.36 -0.14
CA THR A 32 3.97 14.69 1.20
C THR A 32 5.02 15.57 1.88
N PRO A 33 4.70 16.85 2.15
CA PRO A 33 5.66 17.77 2.74
C PRO A 33 5.92 17.43 4.21
N LYS A 34 7.02 17.96 4.75
CA LYS A 34 7.29 18.06 6.18
C LYS A 34 6.30 19.04 6.83
N ASP A 35 5.06 18.61 6.98
CA ASP A 35 4.10 19.27 7.86
C ASP A 35 3.79 18.35 9.05
N ASN A 36 3.70 18.91 10.25
CA ASN A 36 3.41 18.15 11.45
C ASN A 36 1.88 18.00 11.65
N ASN A 37 1.12 18.11 10.56
CA ASN A 37 -0.32 18.23 10.60
C ASN A 37 -1.02 16.88 10.37
N PHE A 38 -0.26 15.79 10.17
CA PHE A 38 -0.78 14.44 9.95
C PHE A 38 -1.81 14.39 8.79
N ASN A 39 -1.57 15.19 7.76
CA ASN A 39 -2.45 15.30 6.59
C ASN A 39 -2.18 14.14 5.64
N TYR A 40 -3.10 13.18 5.56
CA TYR A 40 -3.00 12.09 4.59
C TYR A 40 -3.40 12.55 3.19
N SER A 41 -2.61 12.15 2.20
CA SER A 41 -3.05 12.13 0.81
C SER A 41 -3.77 10.80 0.54
N PHE A 42 -5.07 10.86 0.27
CA PHE A 42 -5.89 9.67 0.08
C PHE A 42 -5.95 9.21 -1.38
N ILE A 43 -5.92 7.91 -1.60
CA ILE A 43 -6.22 7.26 -2.89
C ILE A 43 -7.27 6.18 -2.65
N GLY A 44 -8.29 6.15 -3.52
CA GLY A 44 -9.30 5.08 -3.49
C GLY A 44 -8.72 3.74 -3.93
N ILE A 45 -9.15 2.65 -3.31
CA ILE A 45 -8.68 1.31 -3.61
C ILE A 45 -9.81 0.28 -3.52
N GLU A 46 -9.87 -0.63 -4.48
CA GLU A 46 -10.76 -1.80 -4.46
C GLU A 46 -10.00 -3.10 -4.19
N ALA A 47 -8.71 -3.13 -4.56
CA ALA A 47 -7.82 -4.26 -4.29
C ALA A 47 -7.49 -4.36 -2.79
N ASN A 48 -7.06 -5.54 -2.37
CA ASN A 48 -6.65 -5.83 -0.99
C ASN A 48 -5.12 -5.79 -0.80
N LYS A 49 -4.41 -5.24 -1.79
CA LYS A 49 -2.96 -5.11 -1.83
C LYS A 49 -2.56 -3.95 -2.72
N PHE A 50 -1.43 -3.33 -2.42
CA PHE A 50 -0.75 -2.39 -3.30
C PHE A 50 0.75 -2.43 -3.02
N SER A 51 1.52 -1.80 -3.90
CA SER A 51 2.95 -1.62 -3.71
C SER A 51 3.32 -0.17 -3.93
N PHE A 52 4.44 0.26 -3.37
CA PHE A 52 4.93 1.62 -3.55
C PHE A 52 6.45 1.68 -3.43
N GLU A 53 7.01 2.72 -4.03
CA GLU A 53 8.37 3.18 -3.78
C GLU A 53 8.30 4.52 -3.04
N VAL A 54 9.13 4.69 -2.02
CA VAL A 54 9.21 5.96 -1.28
C VAL A 54 10.64 6.40 -1.00
N GLU A 55 10.92 7.65 -1.33
CA GLU A 55 12.10 8.38 -0.87
C GLU A 55 11.69 9.22 0.35
N ALA A 56 12.22 8.86 1.52
CA ALA A 56 11.98 9.54 2.80
C ALA A 56 13.18 9.33 3.74
N THR A 57 13.24 10.09 4.83
CA THR A 57 14.32 9.96 5.83
C THR A 57 13.96 9.05 6.99
N ASN A 58 12.68 9.05 7.37
CA ASN A 58 12.12 8.36 8.53
C ASN A 58 10.60 8.53 8.51
N ASP A 59 9.93 7.86 9.44
CA ASP A 59 8.52 8.02 9.79
C ASP A 59 7.63 8.01 8.54
N ILE A 60 7.60 6.87 7.83
CA ILE A 60 6.70 6.63 6.70
C ILE A 60 5.37 6.16 7.29
N HIS A 61 4.27 6.86 7.00
CA HIS A 61 2.94 6.51 7.48
C HIS A 61 2.03 6.08 6.33
N ILE A 62 1.42 4.90 6.48
CA ILE A 62 0.45 4.36 5.54
C ILE A 62 -0.81 3.99 6.31
N GLY A 63 -1.91 4.69 6.04
CA GLY A 63 -3.19 4.42 6.66
C GLY A 63 -4.11 3.62 5.75
N LEU A 64 -4.95 2.77 6.35
CA LEU A 64 -6.03 2.03 5.70
C LEU A 64 -7.37 2.50 6.29
N PHE A 65 -8.24 3.03 5.43
CA PHE A 65 -9.45 3.73 5.87
C PHE A 65 -10.72 3.24 5.15
N SER A 66 -11.86 3.40 5.82
CA SER A 66 -13.21 3.14 5.26
C SER A 66 -13.76 4.36 4.48
N THR A 67 -13.21 5.54 4.74
CA THR A 67 -13.57 6.84 4.17
C THR A 67 -12.29 7.65 3.95
N PRO A 68 -12.28 8.70 3.11
CA PRO A 68 -11.11 9.58 2.96
C PRO A 68 -11.04 10.58 4.13
N SER A 69 -11.13 10.09 5.36
CA SER A 69 -11.04 10.88 6.59
C SER A 69 -10.22 10.11 7.63
N THR A 70 -9.73 10.81 8.65
CA THR A 70 -8.95 10.22 9.75
C THR A 70 -9.82 9.78 10.93
N ASP A 71 -11.13 9.70 10.71
CA ASP A 71 -12.09 9.23 11.70
C ASP A 71 -11.91 7.72 11.92
N PRO A 72 -11.86 7.24 13.17
CA PRO A 72 -11.80 5.81 13.43
C PRO A 72 -13.10 5.10 12.94
N PRO A 73 -13.03 3.82 12.57
CA PRO A 73 -11.87 2.94 12.71
C PRO A 73 -10.92 2.99 11.50
N TRP A 74 -9.63 2.82 11.77
CA TRP A 74 -8.60 2.70 10.72
C TRP A 74 -7.42 1.87 11.21
N TYR A 75 -6.59 1.43 10.26
CA TYR A 75 -5.25 0.92 10.56
C TYR A 75 -4.18 1.88 10.09
N GLU A 76 -3.04 1.92 10.76
CA GLU A 76 -1.86 2.64 10.30
C GLU A 76 -0.62 1.76 10.43
N PHE A 77 0.18 1.73 9.38
CA PHE A 77 1.56 1.27 9.43
C PHE A 77 2.45 2.49 9.60
N VAL A 78 3.30 2.49 10.62
CA VAL A 78 4.41 3.45 10.73
C VAL A 78 5.68 2.66 10.52
N ILE A 79 6.42 2.96 9.46
CA ILE A 79 7.69 2.32 9.12
C ILE A 79 8.84 3.28 9.40
N GLY A 80 9.83 2.82 10.17
CA GLY A 80 10.94 3.65 10.61
C GLY A 80 10.49 4.87 11.42
N GLY A 81 9.52 4.67 12.31
CA GLY A 81 9.07 5.70 13.25
C GLY A 81 10.10 6.00 14.35
N TRP A 82 9.85 7.06 15.12
CA TRP A 82 10.71 7.51 16.24
C TRP A 82 12.15 7.74 15.80
N GLY A 83 12.33 8.46 14.68
CA GLY A 83 13.66 8.71 14.13
C GLY A 83 14.28 7.44 13.53
N ASN A 84 13.48 6.66 12.80
CA ASN A 84 13.92 5.45 12.12
C ASN A 84 14.34 4.30 13.06
N ALA A 85 13.75 4.21 14.25
CA ALA A 85 14.13 3.22 15.27
C ALA A 85 13.20 2.00 15.31
N LYS A 86 11.90 2.17 15.07
CA LYS A 86 10.92 1.10 15.17
C LYS A 86 9.83 1.20 14.11
N SER A 87 9.16 0.08 13.83
CA SER A 87 7.99 0.03 12.96
C SER A 87 6.80 -0.54 13.73
N VAL A 88 5.63 0.03 13.54
CA VAL A 88 4.43 -0.32 14.31
C VAL A 88 3.20 -0.45 13.41
N ILE A 89 2.24 -1.23 13.88
CA ILE A 89 0.87 -1.24 13.35
C ILE A 89 -0.03 -0.67 14.44
N ARG A 90 -0.87 0.29 14.08
CA ARG A 90 -1.88 0.88 14.95
C ARG A 90 -3.27 0.54 14.47
N LYS A 91 -4.21 0.53 15.39
CA LYS A 91 -5.64 0.40 15.12
C LYS A 91 -6.41 1.45 15.92
N ASP A 92 -7.38 2.10 15.30
CA ASP A 92 -8.33 3.03 15.91
C ASP A 92 -7.64 4.21 16.63
N LYS A 93 -7.47 5.39 15.99
CA LYS A 93 -6.99 6.56 16.74
C LYS A 93 -7.97 6.86 17.88
N VAL A 94 -7.43 6.98 19.09
CA VAL A 94 -7.98 7.93 20.04
C VAL A 94 -7.34 9.28 19.70
N LEU A 95 -8.17 10.29 19.45
CA LEU A 95 -7.73 11.63 19.08
C LEU A 95 -6.71 12.17 20.10
N TYR A 96 -5.65 12.80 19.58
CA TYR A 96 -4.83 13.73 20.35
C TYR A 96 -5.76 14.73 21.08
N PRO A 97 -5.53 15.06 22.37
CA PRO A 97 -4.31 14.87 23.17
C PRO A 97 -4.24 13.55 23.96
N TYR A 98 -5.22 12.66 23.83
CA TYR A 98 -5.19 11.37 24.51
C TYR A 98 -4.31 10.41 23.72
N LEU A 99 -2.99 10.59 23.88
CA LEU A 99 -1.93 9.70 23.42
C LEU A 99 -2.01 8.38 24.19
N MET A 100 -3.03 7.57 23.89
CA MET A 100 -3.00 6.15 24.22
C MET A 100 -2.23 5.45 23.11
N ASP A 101 -1.21 4.70 23.51
CA ASP A 101 -0.37 3.90 22.61
C ASP A 101 -1.23 2.77 22.03
N ASN A 102 -1.86 3.01 20.88
CA ASN A 102 -2.73 2.05 20.19
C ASN A 102 -1.93 1.15 19.22
N ASP A 103 -0.63 1.01 19.48
CA ASP A 103 0.27 0.11 18.76
C ASP A 103 -0.15 -1.35 19.05
N VAL A 104 -0.82 -2.00 18.10
CA VAL A 104 -1.19 -3.42 18.19
C VAL A 104 -0.04 -4.36 17.83
N VAL A 105 0.99 -3.83 17.14
CA VAL A 105 2.25 -4.50 16.83
C VAL A 105 3.37 -3.48 16.93
N THR A 106 4.50 -3.88 17.51
CA THR A 106 5.74 -3.11 17.52
C THR A 106 6.92 -4.01 17.18
N SER A 107 7.80 -3.55 16.29
CA SER A 107 9.07 -4.20 15.94
C SER A 107 10.20 -3.19 15.94
N LEU A 108 11.36 -3.54 16.51
CA LEU A 108 12.55 -2.70 16.43
C LEU A 108 13.18 -2.83 15.05
N THR A 109 13.33 -1.72 14.35
CA THR A 109 13.77 -1.65 12.95
C THR A 109 14.70 -0.45 12.76
N PRO A 110 15.86 -0.41 13.45
CA PRO A 110 16.76 0.72 13.38
C PRO A 110 17.34 0.88 11.96
N GLY A 111 17.23 2.08 11.40
CA GLY A 111 17.77 2.42 10.08
C GLY A 111 17.03 1.78 8.91
N ILE A 112 15.79 1.31 9.11
CA ILE A 112 15.07 0.53 8.09
C ILE A 112 14.71 1.35 6.85
N VAL A 113 14.45 2.66 7.03
CA VAL A 113 14.19 3.58 5.92
C VAL A 113 15.51 4.12 5.40
N GLN A 114 15.82 3.82 4.14
CA GLN A 114 17.03 4.30 3.48
C GLN A 114 16.79 5.64 2.78
N THR A 115 17.71 6.58 2.95
CA THR A 115 17.61 7.95 2.41
C THR A 115 18.12 8.11 0.98
N LYS A 116 19.06 7.24 0.57
CA LYS A 116 19.76 7.36 -0.72
C LYS A 116 19.12 6.54 -1.83
N ILE A 117 18.25 5.59 -1.48
CA ILE A 117 17.64 4.65 -2.40
C ILE A 117 16.14 4.59 -2.08
N PRO A 118 15.25 4.63 -3.08
CA PRO A 118 13.83 4.44 -2.87
C PRO A 118 13.52 3.11 -2.16
N ASN A 119 12.73 3.16 -1.10
CA ASN A 119 12.31 1.99 -0.35
C ASN A 119 11.12 1.36 -1.09
N LYS A 120 11.31 0.17 -1.67
CA LYS A 120 10.27 -0.55 -2.40
C LYS A 120 9.53 -1.49 -1.46
N MET A 121 8.26 -1.23 -1.24
CA MET A 121 7.46 -1.93 -0.24
C MET A 121 6.12 -2.38 -0.80
N TRP A 122 5.50 -3.31 -0.11
CA TRP A 122 4.13 -3.76 -0.36
C TRP A 122 3.32 -3.72 0.92
N VAL A 123 2.02 -3.51 0.76
CA VAL A 123 1.02 -3.62 1.83
C VAL A 123 -0.07 -4.57 1.36
N ARG A 124 -0.48 -5.47 2.24
CA ARG A 124 -1.58 -6.43 2.02
C ARG A 124 -2.53 -6.34 3.21
N PHE A 125 -3.82 -6.27 2.92
CA PHE A 125 -4.88 -6.23 3.93
C PHE A 125 -6.02 -7.12 3.47
N ASN A 126 -6.05 -8.34 3.98
CA ASN A 126 -7.17 -9.25 3.76
C ASN A 126 -8.12 -9.21 4.96
N LYS A 127 -9.20 -10.00 4.91
CA LYS A 127 -10.31 -9.93 5.86
C LYS A 127 -9.88 -9.89 7.33
N HIS A 128 -8.82 -10.59 7.74
CA HIS A 128 -8.39 -10.62 9.15
C HIS A 128 -6.93 -10.27 9.35
N THR A 129 -6.16 -10.00 8.30
CA THR A 129 -4.71 -9.83 8.42
C THR A 129 -4.24 -8.69 7.56
N ILE A 130 -3.53 -7.78 8.20
CA ILE A 130 -2.85 -6.65 7.57
C ILE A 130 -1.35 -6.82 7.76
N SER A 131 -0.58 -6.56 6.72
CA SER A 131 0.86 -6.77 6.72
C SER A 131 1.55 -5.86 5.73
N ALA A 132 2.81 -5.56 6.01
CA ALA A 132 3.68 -4.79 5.15
C ALA A 132 5.08 -5.41 5.12
N GLY A 133 5.79 -5.26 4.00
CA GLY A 133 7.14 -5.79 3.82
C GLY A 133 7.86 -5.15 2.64
N PHE A 134 9.14 -5.50 2.47
CA PHE A 134 9.93 -5.06 1.31
C PHE A 134 9.61 -5.91 0.09
N GLN A 135 9.74 -5.32 -1.10
CA GLN A 135 9.53 -6.05 -2.34
C GLN A 135 10.52 -7.21 -2.48
N GLY A 136 10.00 -8.41 -2.70
CA GLY A 136 10.80 -9.64 -2.78
C GLY A 136 11.05 -10.33 -1.43
N GLU A 137 10.68 -9.69 -0.32
CA GLU A 137 10.88 -10.20 1.03
C GLU A 137 9.56 -10.59 1.71
N ASP A 138 9.69 -11.36 2.80
CA ASP A 138 8.58 -11.67 3.70
C ASP A 138 8.05 -10.42 4.42
N ALA A 139 6.92 -10.59 5.13
CA ALA A 139 6.32 -9.51 5.90
C ALA A 139 7.28 -9.00 6.99
N LEU A 140 7.57 -7.69 6.97
CA LEU A 140 8.30 -7.00 8.04
C LEU A 140 7.46 -6.93 9.31
N ILE A 141 6.18 -6.59 9.16
CA ILE A 141 5.21 -6.51 10.25
C ILE A 141 3.86 -7.04 9.77
N SER A 142 3.15 -7.72 10.67
CA SER A 142 1.85 -8.34 10.39
C SER A 142 0.98 -8.34 11.64
N PHE A 143 -0.30 -8.07 11.47
CA PHE A 143 -1.29 -8.07 12.53
C PHE A 143 -2.52 -8.87 12.10
N ARG A 144 -2.97 -9.79 12.95
CA ARG A 144 -4.21 -10.55 12.77
C ARG A 144 -5.28 -10.00 13.72
N ASP A 145 -6.33 -9.43 13.14
CA ASP A 145 -7.44 -8.83 13.86
C ASP A 145 -8.62 -9.79 13.97
N VAL A 146 -9.08 -10.03 15.20
CA VAL A 146 -10.29 -10.83 15.47
C VAL A 146 -11.59 -10.06 15.19
N LYS A 147 -11.52 -8.73 15.15
CA LYS A 147 -12.62 -7.81 14.84
C LYS A 147 -12.17 -6.81 13.77
N PRO A 148 -11.96 -7.28 12.53
CA PRO A 148 -11.39 -6.47 11.47
C PRO A 148 -12.31 -5.34 11.04
N ILE A 149 -11.72 -4.25 10.52
CA ILE A 149 -12.48 -3.19 9.87
C ILE A 149 -13.18 -3.78 8.64
N PRO A 150 -14.53 -3.69 8.53
CA PRO A 150 -15.27 -4.46 7.53
C PRO A 150 -14.91 -4.15 6.08
N LYS A 151 -14.56 -2.90 5.77
CA LYS A 151 -14.26 -2.46 4.42
C LYS A 151 -13.20 -1.37 4.42
N ILE A 152 -12.09 -1.63 3.75
CA ILE A 152 -11.08 -0.62 3.41
C ILE A 152 -11.33 -0.20 1.97
N THR A 153 -11.49 1.10 1.75
CA THR A 153 -11.77 1.70 0.43
C THR A 153 -10.79 2.82 0.10
N TYR A 154 -10.00 3.27 1.07
CA TYR A 154 -8.98 4.29 0.88
C TYR A 154 -7.67 3.88 1.55
N VAL A 155 -6.58 4.23 0.88
CA VAL A 155 -5.23 4.24 1.45
C VAL A 155 -4.79 5.68 1.59
N GLY A 156 -4.17 6.01 2.72
CA GLY A 156 -3.63 7.34 2.97
C GLY A 156 -2.12 7.27 3.10
N PHE A 157 -1.43 8.30 2.59
CA PHE A 157 0.02 8.44 2.71
C PHE A 157 0.36 9.77 3.35
N HIS A 158 1.25 9.74 4.35
CA HIS A 158 1.98 10.92 4.82
C HIS A 158 3.34 10.51 5.38
N VAL A 159 4.15 11.50 5.72
CA VAL A 159 5.39 11.32 6.47
C VAL A 159 5.27 12.02 7.82
N GLY A 160 5.99 11.52 8.83
CA GLY A 160 6.00 12.08 10.17
C GLY A 160 7.01 13.22 10.33
N PHE A 161 7.23 13.62 11.59
CA PHE A 161 8.05 14.77 11.95
C PHE A 161 9.44 14.70 11.33
N GLY A 162 9.84 15.78 10.63
CA GLY A 162 11.20 15.90 10.12
C GLY A 162 11.45 15.31 8.72
N SER A 163 10.49 14.60 8.13
CA SER A 163 10.64 13.88 6.87
C SER A 163 9.85 14.52 5.73
N ASN A 164 10.30 14.33 4.49
CA ASN A 164 9.52 14.59 3.27
C ASN A 164 9.37 13.26 2.54
N GLY A 165 8.24 13.05 1.86
CA GLY A 165 7.99 11.82 1.11
C GLY A 165 7.76 12.09 -0.36
N LYS A 166 8.51 11.41 -1.23
CA LYS A 166 8.18 11.27 -2.66
C LYS A 166 7.76 9.83 -2.90
N TRP A 167 6.56 9.64 -3.42
CA TRP A 167 5.92 8.34 -3.52
C TRP A 167 5.63 7.99 -4.97
N LYS A 168 5.87 6.74 -5.35
CA LYS A 168 5.36 6.11 -6.56
C LYS A 168 4.53 4.91 -6.15
N ILE A 169 3.23 4.99 -6.33
CA ILE A 169 2.28 4.00 -5.80
C ILE A 169 1.69 3.24 -6.98
N ASN A 170 1.67 1.93 -6.87
CA ASN A 170 1.08 1.02 -7.84
C ASN A 170 -0.12 0.32 -7.19
N ILE A 171 -1.31 0.70 -7.67
CA ILE A 171 -2.58 0.12 -7.24
C ILE A 171 -3.06 -0.86 -8.32
N PRO A 172 -3.20 -2.15 -8.01
CA PRO A 172 -3.78 -3.11 -8.94
C PRO A 172 -5.24 -2.75 -9.25
N ARG A 173 -5.60 -2.73 -10.53
CA ARG A 173 -7.02 -2.66 -10.91
C ARG A 173 -7.67 -4.02 -10.66
N VAL A 174 -8.82 -4.01 -10.00
CA VAL A 174 -9.63 -5.23 -9.85
C VAL A 174 -10.30 -5.47 -11.19
N ARG A 175 -9.88 -6.51 -11.92
CA ARG A 175 -10.58 -6.92 -13.14
C ARG A 175 -11.92 -7.50 -12.73
N ASP A 176 -13.01 -6.98 -13.27
CA ASP A 176 -14.32 -7.62 -13.16
C ASP A 176 -14.25 -8.94 -13.94
N GLU A 177 -14.09 -10.07 -13.23
CA GLU A 177 -14.09 -11.41 -13.83
C GLU A 177 -15.50 -11.86 -14.27
N ARG A 178 -16.46 -10.93 -14.40
CA ARG A 178 -17.77 -11.19 -14.98
C ARG A 178 -17.73 -11.08 -16.51
N ARG A 179 -17.33 -12.16 -17.17
CA ARG A 179 -17.77 -12.51 -18.53
C ARG A 179 -18.00 -14.00 -18.65
#